data_AF-A0A2P2SVV3-F1
#
_entry.id   AF-A0A2P2SVV3-F1
#
_cell.length_a   1.000
_cell.length_b   1.000
_cell.length_c   1.000
_cell.angle_alpha   90.00
_cell.angle_beta   90.00
_cell.angle_gamma   90.00
#
_symmetry.space_group_name_H-M   'P 1'
#
loop_
_entity.id
_entity.type
_entity.pdbx_description
1 polymer ?
#
loop_
_entity_poly.entity_id
_entity_poly.type
_entity_poly.pdbx_seq_one_letter_code
_entity_poly.pdbx_strand_id
1 'polypeptide(L)'
;MVLRPKCPATVEKFNAHGSCRARSHSFLTLVFLAAPSISPLSIWTWACAGNKLYYLVVLKGTVATCTTGREGFCKHNYYSAPAGIDKLDGKLWGGVKLDDFVVGGVNGYHANGDKNGCKLADPNDSKTASSLYDMGIRSPGVVGIPVCDTNTALQNWIDEERFGSHENYPCVPLDVVVPP
;
A
#
# COMPACT_ATOMS: atom_id res chain seq x y z
N MET A 1 2.18 24.82 1.04
CA MET A 1 0.75 24.41 1.05
C MET A 1 0.60 23.28 0.05
N VAL A 2 0.55 22.02 0.50
CA VAL A 2 0.39 20.86 -0.40
C VAL A 2 -1.11 20.65 -0.60
N LEU A 3 -1.61 20.89 -1.82
CA LEU A 3 -3.00 20.61 -2.18
C LEU A 3 -3.23 19.11 -2.03
N ARG A 4 -4.12 18.70 -1.12
CA ARG A 4 -4.51 17.29 -1.01
C ARG A 4 -5.41 16.94 -2.18
N PRO A 5 -5.10 15.86 -2.93
CA PRO A 5 -6.04 15.30 -3.87
C PRO A 5 -7.33 14.92 -3.13
N LYS A 6 -8.48 15.28 -3.70
CA LYS A 6 -9.78 14.83 -3.19
C LYS A 6 -10.36 13.88 -4.22
N CYS A 7 -10.59 12.64 -3.82
CA CYS A 7 -11.58 11.80 -4.51
C CYS A 7 -12.99 12.32 -4.13
N PRO A 8 -13.98 12.21 -5.00
CA PRO A 8 -15.36 12.54 -4.65
C PRO A 8 -15.79 11.73 -3.41
N ALA A 9 -16.21 12.44 -2.36
CA ALA A 9 -16.23 11.91 -0.99
C ALA A 9 -17.50 11.12 -0.63
N THR A 10 -17.32 10.11 0.22
CA THR A 10 -18.20 9.73 1.33
C THR A 10 -17.30 9.44 2.55
N VAL A 11 -17.71 9.88 3.75
CA VAL A 11 -16.84 10.29 4.87
C VAL A 11 -16.78 9.22 5.99
N GLU A 12 -15.61 8.95 6.59
CA GLU A 12 -15.46 8.61 8.03
C GLU A 12 -13.99 8.62 8.55
N LYS A 13 -13.79 8.87 9.86
CA LYS A 13 -12.51 9.21 10.56
C LYS A 13 -12.14 8.17 11.62
N PHE A 14 -10.85 7.89 11.90
CA PHE A 14 -10.35 7.43 13.23
C PHE A 14 -8.83 7.68 13.46
N ASN A 15 -8.43 7.77 14.74
CA ASN A 15 -7.12 8.13 15.33
C ASN A 15 -6.34 6.91 15.89
N ALA A 16 -5.00 6.96 16.00
CA ALA A 16 -4.12 5.90 16.57
C ALA A 16 -2.88 6.45 17.33
N HIS A 17 -2.21 5.63 18.18
CA HIS A 17 -0.94 5.96 18.91
C HIS A 17 -0.01 4.73 19.22
N GLY A 18 1.31 4.88 18.93
CA GLY A 18 2.54 4.24 19.52
C GLY A 18 3.02 2.85 19.01
N SER A 19 4.29 2.37 18.99
CA SER A 19 5.70 2.92 18.91
C SER A 19 6.80 1.80 18.80
N CYS A 20 7.74 1.92 17.81
CA CYS A 20 9.18 1.45 17.66
C CYS A 20 9.59 -0.06 17.76
N ARG A 21 10.52 -0.74 17.01
CA ARG A 21 11.78 -0.45 16.23
C ARG A 21 12.29 -1.69 15.39
N ALA A 22 13.13 -1.47 14.34
CA ALA A 22 14.02 -2.42 13.54
C ALA A 22 13.33 -3.26 12.41
N ARG A 23 13.93 -3.83 11.33
CA ARG A 23 15.23 -3.80 10.61
C ARG A 23 14.90 -3.62 9.09
N SER A 24 15.73 -3.96 8.09
CA SER A 24 15.69 -3.32 6.74
C SER A 24 15.39 -4.25 5.55
N HIS A 25 14.13 -4.29 5.09
CA HIS A 25 13.75 -4.74 3.74
C HIS A 25 12.73 -3.76 3.11
N SER A 26 12.64 -3.70 1.78
CA SER A 26 11.76 -2.75 1.07
C SER A 26 10.49 -3.43 0.54
N PHE A 27 9.30 -2.93 0.87
CA PHE A 27 8.01 -3.56 0.52
C PHE A 27 7.01 -2.58 -0.10
N LEU A 28 6.33 -2.98 -1.18
CA LEU A 28 5.36 -2.17 -1.94
C LEU A 28 3.92 -2.44 -1.47
N THR A 29 3.11 -1.39 -1.25
CA THR A 29 1.78 -1.51 -0.63
C THR A 29 0.85 -0.37 -1.02
N LEU A 30 -0.46 -0.65 -1.05
CA LEU A 30 -1.50 0.35 -1.15
C LEU A 30 -2.03 0.71 0.23
N VAL A 31 -1.96 2.01 0.54
CA VAL A 31 -2.33 2.51 1.85
C VAL A 31 -3.46 3.52 1.74
N PHE A 32 -4.51 3.32 2.53
CA PHE A 32 -5.56 4.29 2.73
C PHE A 32 -5.22 5.31 3.81
N LEU A 33 -5.39 6.59 3.49
CA LEU A 33 -5.16 7.69 4.41
C LEU A 33 -6.45 8.26 4.99
N ALA A 34 -6.50 8.38 6.33
CA ALA A 34 -7.47 9.22 7.03
C ALA A 34 -6.91 10.61 7.41
N ALA A 35 -5.63 10.80 7.79
CA ALA A 35 -4.94 12.10 7.94
C ALA A 35 -3.42 11.94 8.30
N PRO A 36 -2.65 13.03 8.54
CA PRO A 36 -1.32 13.30 7.97
C PRO A 36 -0.14 12.68 8.76
N SER A 37 0.35 11.51 8.35
CA SER A 37 1.64 10.97 8.80
C SER A 37 2.65 10.84 7.66
N ILE A 38 2.33 11.44 6.52
CA ILE A 38 3.11 11.37 5.30
C ILE A 38 3.91 12.67 5.19
N SER A 39 5.25 12.58 5.21
CA SER A 39 6.17 13.65 4.78
C SER A 39 5.80 14.09 3.35
N PRO A 40 6.42 15.07 2.67
CA PRO A 40 6.02 15.37 1.29
C PRO A 40 6.37 14.19 0.35
N LEU A 41 5.55 13.13 0.36
CA LEU A 41 5.44 12.17 -0.72
C LEU A 41 5.18 13.03 -1.94
N SER A 42 6.00 12.81 -2.96
CA SER A 42 5.79 13.47 -4.22
C SER A 42 4.33 13.25 -4.63
N ILE A 43 3.77 14.32 -5.19
CA ILE A 43 2.37 14.54 -5.58
C ILE A 43 1.79 13.48 -6.55
N TRP A 44 2.48 12.35 -6.75
CA TRP A 44 2.34 11.39 -7.83
C TRP A 44 2.25 9.93 -7.36
N THR A 45 1.97 9.69 -6.06
CA THR A 45 1.88 8.34 -5.49
C THR A 45 0.47 7.87 -5.21
N TRP A 46 -0.55 8.56 -5.73
CA TRP A 46 -1.95 8.30 -5.38
C TRP A 46 -2.82 8.15 -6.62
N ALA A 47 -3.93 7.43 -6.45
CA ALA A 47 -5.05 7.43 -7.38
C ALA A 47 -6.35 7.16 -6.63
N CYS A 48 -7.48 7.47 -7.26
CA CYS A 48 -8.79 7.09 -6.74
C CYS A 48 -9.17 5.70 -7.25
N ALA A 49 -9.67 4.85 -6.36
CA ALA A 49 -10.43 3.68 -6.75
C ALA A 49 -11.79 3.75 -6.04
N GLY A 50 -12.85 3.92 -6.84
CA GLY A 50 -14.17 4.30 -6.35
C GLY A 50 -14.16 5.70 -5.70
N ASN A 51 -14.73 5.78 -4.50
CA ASN A 51 -14.89 7.00 -3.70
C ASN A 51 -13.72 7.26 -2.72
N LYS A 52 -12.67 6.45 -2.77
CA LYS A 52 -11.58 6.53 -1.79
C LYS A 52 -10.21 6.76 -2.47
N LEU A 53 -9.34 7.48 -1.76
CA LEU A 53 -8.00 7.84 -2.19
C LEU A 53 -6.97 6.85 -1.65
N TYR A 54 -6.27 6.16 -2.54
CA TYR A 54 -5.21 5.23 -2.18
C TYR A 54 -3.86 5.80 -2.54
N TYR A 55 -2.85 5.45 -1.74
CA TYR A 55 -1.45 5.76 -2.01
C TYR A 55 -0.67 4.48 -2.28
N LEU A 56 0.01 4.41 -3.41
CA LEU A 56 1.00 3.39 -3.70
C LEU A 56 2.35 3.80 -3.11
N VAL A 57 2.77 3.10 -2.07
CA VAL A 57 3.94 3.45 -1.27
C VAL A 57 4.87 2.27 -1.10
N VAL A 58 6.13 2.56 -0.82
CA VAL A 58 7.13 1.59 -0.39
C VAL A 58 7.57 1.91 1.02
N LEU A 59 7.63 0.88 1.86
CA LEU A 59 8.25 0.90 3.18
C LEU A 59 9.70 0.51 2.94
N LYS A 60 10.65 1.42 3.18
CA LYS A 60 12.06 1.21 2.85
C LYS A 60 12.92 1.23 4.10
N GLY A 61 13.60 0.11 4.35
CA GLY A 61 14.51 -0.01 5.47
C GLY A 61 13.76 -0.12 6.80
N THR A 62 14.41 0.27 7.89
CA THR A 62 13.82 0.20 9.23
C THR A 62 12.79 1.31 9.43
N VAL A 63 11.77 1.12 10.26
CA VAL A 63 10.84 2.23 10.60
C VAL A 63 11.55 3.41 11.27
N ALA A 64 12.63 3.13 12.02
CA ALA A 64 13.44 4.15 12.66
C ALA A 64 14.88 3.66 12.87
N THR A 65 15.83 4.57 12.78
CA THR A 65 17.21 4.35 13.18
C THR A 65 17.50 5.23 14.39
N CYS A 66 17.78 4.63 15.54
CA CYS A 66 18.10 5.37 16.77
C CYS A 66 19.56 5.24 17.15
N THR A 67 20.16 6.36 17.56
CA THR A 67 21.50 6.41 18.15
C THR A 67 21.42 6.12 19.65
N THR A 68 22.42 5.42 20.20
CA THR A 68 22.53 5.12 21.63
C THR A 68 23.55 6.04 22.30
N GLY A 69 23.20 6.69 23.41
CA GLY A 69 24.06 7.62 24.15
C GLY A 69 23.27 8.57 25.07
N ARG A 70 23.94 9.50 25.76
CA ARG A 70 23.27 10.49 26.65
C ARG A 70 22.28 11.40 25.92
N GLU A 71 22.45 11.60 24.62
CA GLU A 71 21.57 12.39 23.75
C GLU A 71 21.02 11.53 22.59
N GLY A 72 20.60 10.30 22.89
CA GLY A 72 20.04 9.41 21.88
C GLY A 72 18.85 10.06 21.16
N PHE A 73 18.85 10.01 19.82
CA PHE A 73 17.74 10.46 18.98
C PHE A 73 17.34 9.36 18.01
N CYS A 74 16.04 9.30 17.69
CA CYS A 74 15.51 8.40 16.67
C CYS A 74 15.19 9.19 15.40
N LYS A 75 15.79 8.80 14.28
CA LYS A 75 15.37 9.24 12.95
C LYS A 75 14.33 8.27 12.44
N HIS A 76 13.08 8.71 12.35
CA HIS A 76 12.00 7.94 11.76
C HIS A 76 12.08 7.98 10.23
N ASN A 77 11.89 6.83 9.60
CA ASN A 77 11.66 6.72 8.17
C ASN A 77 10.16 6.83 7.91
N TYR A 78 9.82 7.26 6.70
CA TYR A 78 8.44 7.43 6.25
C TYR A 78 8.22 6.64 4.97
N TYR A 79 6.95 6.47 4.63
CA TYR A 79 6.55 5.96 3.32
C TYR A 79 7.28 6.71 2.20
N SER A 80 7.77 5.95 1.24
CA SER A 80 8.48 6.46 0.08
C SER A 80 7.71 6.17 -1.20
N ALA A 81 7.92 6.99 -2.22
CA ALA A 81 7.43 6.69 -3.55
C ALA A 81 8.15 5.45 -4.11
N PRO A 82 7.45 4.51 -4.76
CA PRO A 82 8.08 3.44 -5.51
C PRO A 82 9.02 4.00 -6.59
N ALA A 83 10.16 3.33 -6.79
CA ALA A 83 11.07 3.69 -7.87
C ALA A 83 10.37 3.54 -9.23
N GLY A 84 10.56 4.52 -10.12
CA GLY A 84 9.96 4.51 -11.46
C GLY A 84 8.48 4.86 -11.53
N ILE A 85 7.85 5.30 -10.43
CA ILE A 85 6.44 5.72 -10.43
C ILE A 85 6.17 6.89 -11.39
N ASP A 86 7.16 7.75 -11.62
CA ASP A 86 7.11 8.86 -12.58
C ASP A 86 7.04 8.40 -14.04
N LYS A 87 7.34 7.12 -14.30
CA LYS A 87 7.25 6.50 -15.64
C LYS A 87 5.90 5.84 -15.89
N LEU A 88 5.01 5.79 -14.91
CA LEU A 88 3.66 5.25 -15.03
C LEU A 88 2.67 6.34 -15.47
N ASP A 89 2.99 7.05 -16.55
CA ASP A 89 2.19 8.14 -17.12
C ASP A 89 1.41 7.72 -18.39
N GLY A 90 1.60 6.49 -18.84
CA GLY A 90 1.05 5.92 -20.07
C GLY A 90 1.92 6.09 -21.31
N LYS A 91 3.07 6.76 -21.23
CA LYS A 91 3.95 6.98 -22.39
C LYS A 91 4.98 5.88 -22.58
N LEU A 92 5.64 5.47 -21.50
CA LEU A 92 6.76 4.51 -21.59
C LEU A 92 6.29 3.05 -21.75
N TRP A 93 5.12 2.72 -21.19
CA TRP A 93 4.67 1.35 -21.01
C TRP A 93 3.36 1.06 -21.74
N GLY A 94 3.26 1.41 -23.03
CA GLY A 94 2.10 1.01 -23.84
C GLY A 94 0.73 1.45 -23.28
N GLY A 95 0.66 2.64 -22.67
CA GLY A 95 -0.58 3.16 -22.07
C GLY A 95 -0.72 2.93 -20.56
N VAL A 96 0.15 2.14 -19.93
CA VAL A 96 0.07 1.82 -18.49
C VAL A 96 0.34 3.02 -17.59
N LYS A 97 -0.55 3.22 -16.61
CA LYS A 97 -0.59 4.35 -15.68
C LYS A 97 -0.56 3.87 -14.22
N LEU A 98 -0.20 4.77 -13.31
CA LEU A 98 -0.30 4.53 -11.86
C LEU A 98 -1.68 4.03 -11.43
N ASP A 99 -2.73 4.67 -11.96
CA ASP A 99 -4.13 4.33 -11.68
C ASP A 99 -4.44 2.85 -11.98
N ASP A 100 -3.76 2.23 -12.94
CA ASP A 100 -3.99 0.82 -13.28
C ASP A 100 -3.55 -0.11 -12.15
N PHE A 101 -2.45 0.21 -11.47
CA PHE A 101 -1.96 -0.54 -10.31
C PHE A 101 -2.83 -0.31 -9.09
N VAL A 102 -3.21 0.94 -8.83
CA VAL A 102 -4.06 1.27 -7.68
C VAL A 102 -5.44 0.62 -7.85
N VAL A 103 -6.11 0.83 -8.98
CA VAL A 103 -7.44 0.27 -9.23
C VAL A 103 -7.37 -1.27 -9.32
N GLY A 104 -6.35 -1.84 -9.96
CA GLY A 104 -6.18 -3.28 -10.07
C GLY A 104 -6.00 -3.98 -8.73
N GLY A 105 -5.14 -3.45 -7.85
CA GLY A 105 -4.94 -4.02 -6.51
C GLY A 105 -6.21 -3.95 -5.66
N VAL A 106 -6.93 -2.84 -5.76
CA VAL A 106 -8.20 -2.62 -5.05
C VAL A 106 -9.32 -3.53 -5.57
N ASN A 107 -9.41 -3.70 -6.89
CA ASN A 107 -10.35 -4.64 -7.50
C ASN A 107 -10.07 -6.08 -7.04
N GLY A 108 -8.79 -6.48 -6.96
CA GLY A 108 -8.39 -7.76 -6.39
C GLY A 108 -8.82 -7.93 -4.92
N TYR A 109 -8.57 -6.91 -4.10
CA TYR A 109 -8.97 -6.88 -2.69
C TYR A 109 -10.49 -7.02 -2.51
N HIS A 110 -11.29 -6.26 -3.25
CA HIS A 110 -12.75 -6.33 -3.20
C HIS A 110 -13.30 -7.65 -3.75
N ALA A 111 -12.74 -8.16 -4.85
CA ALA A 111 -13.14 -9.46 -5.41
C ALA A 111 -12.86 -10.63 -4.45
N ASN A 112 -11.92 -10.47 -3.52
CA ASN A 112 -11.61 -11.43 -2.47
C ASN A 112 -12.38 -11.17 -1.16
N GLY A 113 -13.48 -10.41 -1.22
CA GLY A 113 -14.31 -10.12 -0.05
C GLY A 113 -13.64 -9.21 0.97
N ASP A 114 -12.99 -8.16 0.48
CA ASP A 114 -12.25 -7.18 1.28
C ASP A 114 -11.09 -7.80 2.07
N LYS A 115 -10.33 -8.68 1.41
CA LYS A 115 -9.17 -9.38 2.00
C LYS A 115 -7.99 -9.41 1.04
N ASN A 116 -6.80 -9.25 1.59
CA ASN A 116 -5.56 -9.48 0.83
C ASN A 116 -5.38 -10.96 0.47
N GLY A 117 -4.47 -11.25 -0.47
CA GLY A 117 -4.25 -12.61 -0.96
C GLY A 117 -5.26 -13.06 -2.03
N CYS A 118 -5.73 -12.13 -2.88
CA CYS A 118 -6.56 -12.48 -4.03
C CYS A 118 -5.82 -13.47 -4.93
N LYS A 119 -6.53 -14.49 -5.43
CA LYS A 119 -5.93 -15.46 -6.37
C LYS A 119 -5.48 -14.76 -7.64
N LEU A 120 -4.36 -15.21 -8.20
CA LEU A 120 -3.89 -14.72 -9.48
C LEU A 120 -4.93 -15.01 -10.58
N ALA A 121 -5.04 -14.08 -11.52
CA ALA A 121 -5.92 -14.24 -12.67
C ALA A 121 -5.52 -15.48 -13.49
N ASP A 122 -6.42 -16.45 -13.60
CA ASP A 122 -6.27 -17.62 -14.48
C ASP A 122 -6.93 -17.34 -15.84
N PRO A 123 -6.17 -17.23 -16.94
CA PRO A 123 -6.75 -16.96 -18.27
C PRO A 123 -7.58 -18.12 -18.82
N ASN A 124 -7.52 -19.32 -18.21
CA ASN A 124 -8.37 -20.45 -18.59
C ASN A 124 -9.78 -20.36 -17.98
N ASP A 125 -9.98 -19.53 -16.94
CA ASP A 125 -11.31 -19.24 -16.43
C ASP A 125 -11.98 -18.21 -17.34
N SER A 126 -13.17 -18.55 -17.83
CA SER A 126 -13.87 -17.71 -18.82
C SER A 126 -14.29 -16.35 -18.28
N LYS A 127 -14.58 -16.23 -16.97
CA LYS A 127 -14.92 -14.93 -16.35
C LYS A 127 -13.67 -14.08 -16.20
N THR A 128 -12.56 -14.68 -15.80
CA THR A 128 -11.27 -14.00 -15.74
C THR A 128 -10.83 -13.55 -17.13
N ALA A 129 -10.96 -14.39 -18.15
CA ALA A 129 -10.64 -14.03 -19.54
C ALA A 129 -11.44 -12.81 -20.04
N SER A 130 -12.75 -12.75 -19.77
CA SER A 130 -13.57 -11.57 -20.06
C SER A 130 -13.08 -10.34 -19.31
N SER A 131 -12.79 -10.46 -18.00
CA SER A 131 -12.30 -9.33 -17.20
C SER A 131 -10.97 -8.79 -17.73
N LEU A 132 -10.04 -9.69 -18.12
CA LEU A 132 -8.75 -9.33 -18.71
C LEU A 132 -8.91 -8.58 -20.03
N TYR A 133 -9.86 -8.98 -20.86
CA TYR A 133 -10.16 -8.30 -22.11
C TYR A 133 -10.73 -6.89 -21.87
N ASP A 134 -11.66 -6.75 -20.93
CA ASP A 134 -12.37 -5.49 -20.69
C ASP A 134 -11.56 -4.48 -19.86
N MET A 135 -10.80 -4.96 -18.87
CA MET A 135 -10.15 -4.12 -17.85
C MET A 135 -8.62 -4.21 -17.86
N GLY A 136 -8.04 -5.20 -18.55
CA GLY A 136 -6.59 -5.38 -18.63
C GLY A 136 -5.94 -5.48 -17.25
N ILE A 137 -4.95 -4.62 -16.97
CA ILE A 137 -4.20 -4.58 -15.70
C ILE A 137 -5.11 -4.33 -14.49
N ARG A 138 -6.26 -3.65 -14.68
CA ARG A 138 -7.20 -3.37 -13.60
C ARG A 138 -8.05 -4.58 -13.20
N SER A 139 -7.90 -5.71 -13.88
CA SER A 139 -8.66 -6.91 -13.57
C SER A 139 -8.26 -7.49 -12.21
N PRO A 140 -9.23 -7.99 -11.41
CA PRO A 140 -8.92 -8.71 -10.18
C PRO A 140 -7.90 -9.83 -10.42
N GLY A 141 -6.90 -9.94 -9.53
CA GLY A 141 -5.88 -10.97 -9.60
C GLY A 141 -4.71 -10.69 -10.55
N VAL A 142 -4.69 -9.56 -11.27
CA VAL A 142 -3.52 -9.14 -12.10
C VAL A 142 -2.51 -8.38 -11.26
N VAL A 143 -2.98 -7.45 -10.42
CA VAL A 143 -2.13 -6.65 -9.53
C VAL A 143 -2.27 -7.19 -8.10
N GLY A 144 -1.24 -7.87 -7.61
CA GLY A 144 -1.20 -8.49 -6.28
C GLY A 144 -0.62 -7.59 -5.18
N ILE A 145 -0.90 -6.28 -5.20
CA ILE A 145 -0.38 -5.35 -4.18
C ILE A 145 -1.34 -5.35 -2.98
N PRO A 146 -0.85 -5.61 -1.76
CA PRO A 146 -1.71 -5.65 -0.58
C PRO A 146 -2.27 -4.26 -0.25
N VAL A 147 -3.48 -4.26 0.30
CA VAL A 147 -4.29 -3.08 0.64
C VAL A 147 -4.55 -3.04 2.15
N CYS A 148 -4.27 -1.92 2.79
CA CYS A 148 -4.67 -1.67 4.18
C CYS A 148 -4.67 -0.17 4.49
N ASP A 149 -5.04 0.19 5.71
CA ASP A 149 -4.89 1.56 6.22
C ASP A 149 -3.43 1.86 6.65
N THR A 150 -3.11 3.15 6.77
CA THR A 150 -1.78 3.62 7.19
C THR A 150 -1.32 3.08 8.53
N ASN A 151 -2.24 2.85 9.47
CA ASN A 151 -1.87 2.41 10.81
C ASN A 151 -1.49 0.93 10.76
N THR A 152 -2.28 0.08 10.12
CA THR A 152 -1.93 -1.34 9.95
C THR A 152 -0.58 -1.52 9.26
N ALA A 153 -0.34 -0.85 8.12
CA ALA A 153 0.94 -0.91 7.42
C ALA A 153 2.12 -0.44 8.30
N LEU A 154 1.94 0.67 9.02
CA LEU A 154 2.99 1.21 9.88
C LEU A 154 3.25 0.30 11.08
N GLN A 155 2.21 -0.24 11.70
CA GLN A 155 2.33 -1.11 12.87
C GLN A 155 3.03 -2.41 12.51
N ASN A 156 2.66 -3.04 11.39
CA ASN A 156 3.37 -4.22 10.92
C ASN A 156 4.83 -3.91 10.55
N TRP A 157 5.12 -2.70 10.05
CA TRP A 157 6.51 -2.28 9.81
C TRP A 157 7.29 -1.95 11.08
N ILE A 158 6.61 -1.49 12.12
CA ILE A 158 7.18 -1.37 13.46
C ILE A 158 7.52 -2.74 14.02
N ASP A 159 6.64 -3.72 13.80
CA ASP A 159 6.73 -5.10 14.29
C ASP A 159 7.13 -6.07 13.14
N GLU A 160 8.10 -5.63 12.31
CA GLU A 160 8.56 -6.39 11.14
C GLU A 160 9.13 -7.76 11.54
N GLU A 161 9.69 -7.89 12.73
CA GLU A 161 10.20 -9.19 13.22
C GLU A 161 9.09 -10.23 13.36
N ARG A 162 7.89 -9.79 13.71
CA ARG A 162 6.72 -10.65 13.84
C ARG A 162 5.98 -10.83 12.51
N PHE A 163 5.82 -9.76 11.73
CA PHE A 163 4.95 -9.77 10.56
C PHE A 163 5.69 -9.83 9.22
N GLY A 164 6.98 -9.51 9.17
CA GLY A 164 7.77 -9.29 7.95
C GLY A 164 7.88 -10.49 7.02
N SER A 165 7.70 -11.70 7.56
CA SER A 165 7.70 -12.97 6.80
C SER A 165 6.30 -13.41 6.37
N HIS A 166 5.24 -12.74 6.82
CA HIS A 166 3.87 -13.11 6.49
C HIS A 166 3.49 -12.71 5.07
N GLU A 167 2.64 -13.54 4.47
CA GLU A 167 1.96 -13.17 3.24
C GLU A 167 1.19 -11.86 3.42
N ASN A 168 1.20 -11.05 2.37
CA ASN A 168 0.56 -9.72 2.33
C ASN A 168 1.17 -8.68 3.26
N TYR A 169 2.34 -8.94 3.88
CA TYR A 169 3.10 -7.91 4.58
C TYR A 169 3.30 -6.67 3.68
N PRO A 170 3.09 -5.46 4.20
CA PRO A 170 2.82 -5.05 5.58
C PRO A 170 1.33 -4.91 5.92
N CYS A 171 0.42 -5.47 5.14
CA CYS A 171 -1.03 -5.42 5.40
C CYS A 171 -1.58 -6.72 5.99
N VAL A 172 -0.92 -7.19 7.05
CA VAL A 172 -1.41 -8.30 7.89
C VAL A 172 -2.40 -7.74 8.91
N PRO A 173 -3.57 -8.35 9.15
CA PRO A 173 -4.47 -7.90 10.20
C PRO A 173 -3.82 -8.00 11.59
N LEU A 174 -3.95 -6.94 12.41
CA LEU A 174 -3.26 -6.83 13.71
C LEU A 174 -3.79 -7.79 14.79
N ASP A 175 -4.98 -8.35 14.58
CA ASP A 175 -5.64 -9.33 15.45
C ASP A 175 -5.18 -10.77 15.19
N VAL A 176 -4.37 -11.01 14.16
CA VAL A 176 -3.82 -12.33 13.86
C VAL A 176 -2.84 -12.73 14.97
N VAL A 177 -3.17 -13.80 15.69
CA VAL A 177 -2.24 -14.49 16.59
C VAL A 177 -1.23 -15.25 15.72
N VAL A 178 -0.11 -14.61 15.45
CA VAL A 178 1.06 -15.24 14.83
C VAL A 178 1.72 -16.19 15.86
N PRO A 179 1.79 -17.51 15.60
CA PRO A 179 2.57 -18.43 16.43
C PRO A 179 4.06 -18.04 16.39
N PRO A 180 4.81 -18.22 17.49
CA PRO A 180 6.24 -17.89 17.56
C PRO A 180 7.09 -18.69 16.57
#